data_AF-A0A328TLD8-F1
#
_entry.id   AF-A0A328TLD8-F1
#
_cell.length_a   1.000
_cell.length_b   1.000
_cell.length_c   1.000
_cell.angle_alpha   90.00
_cell.angle_beta   90.00
_cell.angle_gamma   90.00
#
_symmetry.space_group_name_H-M   'P 1'
#
loop_
_entity.id
_entity.type
_entity.pdbx_description
1 polymer ?
#
loop_
_entity_poly.entity_id
_entity_poly.type
_entity_poly.pdbx_seq_one_letter_code
_entity_poly.pdbx_strand_id
1 'polypeptide(L)'
;MRELENGSHETLDPAPPEELKGLVRNLNMLLDNERQRHTRYRTTLSDLTHSLKTPLAVLQTTLRSLRGGQNLSVEQAEPIMLEQISRISQQIGYYLHRASMQADHHALKRDLHSVPALLDSLCSALNKVCQCKLPAPVPVLSQHPVPSE
;
A
#
# COMPACT_ATOMS: atom_id res chain seq x y z
N MET A 1 8.36 -4.93 -16.37
CA MET A 1 7.14 -5.36 -15.63
C MET A 1 7.49 -6.24 -14.43
N ARG A 2 8.21 -7.36 -14.60
CA ARG A 2 8.64 -8.25 -13.49
C ARG A 2 9.41 -7.57 -12.35
N GLU A 3 10.14 -6.48 -12.62
CA GLU A 3 10.92 -5.76 -11.60
C GLU A 3 10.07 -4.83 -10.72
N LEU A 4 8.91 -4.38 -11.21
CA LEU A 4 7.94 -3.63 -10.42
C LEU A 4 7.16 -4.58 -9.50
N GLU A 5 6.86 -5.79 -9.96
CA GLU A 5 6.27 -6.87 -9.16
C GLU A 5 7.20 -7.31 -8.01
N ASN A 6 8.52 -7.25 -8.23
CA ASN A 6 9.52 -7.52 -7.20
C ASN A 6 9.89 -6.29 -6.33
N GLY A 7 9.21 -5.16 -6.50
CA GLY A 7 9.43 -3.94 -5.71
C GLY A 7 10.81 -3.27 -5.91
N SER A 8 11.57 -3.64 -6.94
CA SER A 8 12.93 -3.12 -7.17
C SER A 8 12.98 -1.76 -7.88
N HIS A 9 11.88 -1.33 -8.50
CA HIS A 9 11.77 -0.01 -9.13
C HIS A 9 10.73 0.85 -8.41
N GLU A 10 11.12 2.06 -7.99
CA GLU A 10 10.22 2.98 -7.28
C GLU A 10 9.22 3.68 -8.21
N THR A 11 9.42 3.71 -9.52
CA THR A 11 8.45 4.30 -10.45
C THR A 11 8.45 3.53 -11.76
N LEU A 12 7.34 3.63 -12.49
CA LEU A 12 7.29 3.30 -13.92
C LEU A 12 8.20 4.27 -14.70
N ASP A 13 8.64 3.81 -15.88
CA ASP A 13 9.59 4.50 -16.76
C ASP A 13 9.31 6.02 -16.87
N PRO A 14 10.30 6.89 -16.56
CA PRO A 14 10.12 8.34 -16.62
C PRO A 14 9.99 8.91 -18.04
N ALA A 15 10.35 8.16 -19.09
CA ALA A 15 10.30 8.64 -20.48
C ALA A 15 9.40 7.78 -21.39
N PRO A 16 8.09 7.69 -21.10
CA PRO A 16 7.17 6.93 -21.94
C PRO A 16 6.90 7.67 -23.27
N PRO A 17 6.44 6.95 -24.31
CA PRO A 17 5.91 7.55 -25.53
C PRO A 17 4.88 8.65 -25.21
N GLU A 18 4.81 9.69 -26.04
CA GLU A 18 3.89 10.84 -25.88
C GLU A 18 2.46 10.40 -25.55
N GLU A 19 1.99 9.36 -26.23
CA GLU A 19 0.64 8.81 -26.10
C GLU A 19 0.37 8.19 -24.71
N LEU A 20 1.42 7.84 -23.97
CA LEU A 20 1.36 7.13 -22.69
C LEU A 20 1.80 7.98 -21.49
N LYS A 21 2.32 9.19 -21.72
CA LYS A 21 2.79 10.10 -20.66
C LYS A 21 1.75 10.33 -19.56
N GLY A 22 0.50 10.64 -19.94
CA GLY A 22 -0.57 10.89 -18.98
C GLY A 22 -0.91 9.67 -18.12
N LEU A 23 -0.87 8.49 -18.72
CA LEU A 23 -1.17 7.21 -18.08
C LEU A 23 -0.09 6.82 -17.06
N VAL A 24 1.17 6.87 -17.48
CA VAL A 24 2.32 6.57 -16.62
C VAL A 24 2.39 7.54 -15.44
N ARG A 25 2.11 8.83 -15.66
CA ARG A 25 1.99 9.82 -14.58
C ARG A 25 0.92 9.42 -13.56
N ASN A 26 -0.28 9.03 -14.02
CA ASN A 26 -1.38 8.66 -13.13
C ASN A 26 -1.08 7.37 -12.34
N LEU A 27 -0.40 6.40 -12.96
CA LEU A 27 0.02 5.17 -12.30
C LEU A 27 1.12 5.44 -11.27
N ASN A 28 2.11 6.28 -11.59
CA ASN A 28 3.14 6.69 -10.62
C ASN A 28 2.51 7.41 -9.43
N MET A 29 1.50 8.27 -9.66
CA MET A 29 0.74 8.89 -8.58
C MET A 29 -0.02 7.84 -7.74
N LEU A 30 -0.61 6.81 -8.36
CA LEU A 30 -1.27 5.72 -7.62
C LEU A 30 -0.27 4.92 -6.76
N LEU A 31 0.88 4.56 -7.33
CA LEU A 31 1.95 3.83 -6.64
C LEU A 31 2.47 4.61 -5.43
N ASP A 32 2.70 5.91 -5.59
CA ASP A 32 3.11 6.78 -4.48
C ASP A 32 2.04 6.83 -3.37
N ASN A 33 0.76 6.97 -3.75
CA ASN A 33 -0.34 6.93 -2.78
C ASN A 33 -0.40 5.60 -2.01
N GLU A 34 -0.21 4.47 -2.69
CA GLU A 34 -0.17 3.15 -2.05
C GLU A 34 1.00 3.00 -1.08
N ARG A 35 2.19 3.44 -1.48
CA ARG A 35 3.36 3.41 -0.59
C ARG A 35 3.14 4.26 0.64
N GLN A 36 2.66 5.48 0.47
CA GLN A 36 2.37 6.35 1.59
C GLN A 36 1.30 5.74 2.50
N ARG A 37 0.26 5.08 1.95
CA ARG A 37 -0.75 4.37 2.72
C ARG A 37 -0.14 3.21 3.52
N HIS A 38 0.70 2.40 2.89
CA HIS A 38 1.39 1.29 3.55
C HIS A 38 2.33 1.78 4.67
N THR A 39 3.12 2.82 4.42
CA THR A 39 3.99 3.45 5.43
C THR A 39 3.17 3.97 6.60
N ARG A 40 2.11 4.75 6.34
CA ARG A 40 1.21 5.25 7.40
C ARG A 40 0.60 4.12 8.22
N TYR A 41 0.13 3.05 7.57
CA TYR A 41 -0.42 1.89 8.26
C TYR A 41 0.62 1.23 9.19
N ARG A 42 1.85 0.99 8.70
CA ARG A 42 2.93 0.43 9.52
C ARG A 42 3.29 1.33 10.70
N THR A 43 3.35 2.65 10.50
CA THR A 43 3.59 3.62 11.57
C THR A 43 2.48 3.57 12.62
N THR A 44 1.21 3.62 12.21
CA THR A 44 0.06 3.52 13.13
C THR A 44 0.09 2.22 13.94
N LEU A 45 0.45 1.09 13.33
CA LEU A 45 0.58 -0.19 14.03
C LEU A 45 1.77 -0.20 15.02
N SER A 46 2.90 0.41 14.66
CA SER A 46 4.06 0.57 15.53
C SER A 46 3.71 1.44 16.75
N ASP A 47 3.03 2.56 16.51
CA ASP A 47 2.57 3.49 17.55
C ASP A 47 1.59 2.79 18.51
N LEU A 48 0.62 2.03 17.99
CA LEU A 48 -0.29 1.23 18.80
C LEU A 48 0.47 0.22 19.65
N THR A 49 1.41 -0.52 19.05
CA THR A 49 2.21 -1.53 19.76
C THR A 49 2.99 -0.91 20.91
N HIS A 50 3.63 0.24 20.68
CA HIS A 50 4.33 0.96 21.73
C HIS A 50 3.37 1.46 22.81
N SER A 51 2.24 2.04 22.40
CA SER A 51 1.20 2.56 23.30
C SER A 51 0.66 1.49 24.25
N LEU A 52 0.51 0.25 23.79
CA LEU A 52 0.03 -0.89 24.58
C LEU A 52 1.09 -1.48 25.52
N LYS A 53 2.38 -1.42 25.18
CA LYS A 53 3.46 -1.96 26.03
C LYS A 53 3.45 -1.33 27.42
N THR A 54 3.22 -0.02 27.49
CA THR A 54 3.26 0.74 28.74
C THR A 54 2.18 0.30 29.75
N PRO A 55 0.86 0.35 29.44
CA PRO A 55 -0.16 -0.10 30.39
C PRO A 55 -0.03 -1.59 30.72
N LEU A 56 0.43 -2.43 29.78
CA LEU A 56 0.71 -3.84 30.07
C LEU A 56 1.89 -4.01 31.04
N ALA A 57 2.96 -3.23 30.91
CA ALA A 57 4.08 -3.25 31.86
C ALA A 57 3.66 -2.79 33.25
N VAL A 58 2.76 -1.79 33.34
CA VAL A 58 2.16 -1.35 34.60
C VAL A 58 1.36 -2.49 35.22
N LEU A 59 0.45 -3.14 34.47
CA LEU A 59 -0.31 -4.31 34.93
C LEU A 59 0.59 -5.44 35.43
N GLN A 60 1.65 -5.77 34.70
CA GLN A 60 2.63 -6.78 35.11
C GLN A 60 3.35 -6.40 36.42
N THR A 61 3.69 -5.12 36.59
CA THR A 61 4.36 -4.63 37.79
C THR A 61 3.41 -4.67 38.99
N THR A 62 2.17 -4.21 38.82
CA THR A 62 1.11 -4.29 39.85
C THR A 62 0.87 -5.72 40.32
N LEU A 63 0.79 -6.68 39.39
CA LEU A 63 0.66 -8.11 39.71
C LEU A 63 1.87 -8.66 40.47
N ARG A 64 3.10 -8.25 40.10
CA ARG A 64 4.31 -8.64 40.84
C ARG A 64 4.31 -8.08 42.26
N SER A 65 3.85 -6.85 42.46
CA SER A 65 3.73 -6.23 43.79
C SER A 65 2.74 -6.98 44.68
N LEU A 66 1.57 -7.36 44.14
CA LEU A 66 0.58 -8.20 44.84
C LEU A 66 1.15 -9.55 45.27
N ARG A 67 1.91 -10.22 44.39
CA ARG A 67 2.50 -11.54 44.68
C ARG A 67 3.70 -11.46 45.63
N GLY A 68 4.48 -10.39 45.56
CA GLY A 68 5.77 -10.25 46.21
C GLY A 68 5.72 -9.83 47.67
N GLY A 69 4.54 -9.70 48.29
CA GLY A 69 4.40 -9.19 49.65
C GLY A 69 4.82 -7.72 49.82
N GLN A 70 4.99 -6.98 48.71
CA GLN A 70 5.05 -5.52 48.77
C GLN A 70 3.67 -5.04 49.25
N ASN A 71 3.63 -4.00 50.09
CA ASN A 71 2.44 -3.46 50.77
C ASN A 71 1.36 -2.88 49.81
N LEU A 72 1.00 -3.59 48.75
CA LEU A 72 -0.08 -3.26 47.86
C LEU A 72 -1.20 -4.26 48.13
N SER A 73 -2.30 -3.78 48.72
CA SER A 73 -3.48 -4.61 48.90
C SER A 73 -4.22 -4.80 47.58
N VAL A 74 -5.10 -5.80 47.53
CA VAL A 74 -5.99 -6.00 46.39
C VAL A 74 -6.87 -4.76 46.16
N GLU A 75 -7.39 -4.14 47.24
CA GLU A 75 -8.21 -2.92 47.13
C GLU A 75 -7.44 -1.74 46.52
N GLN A 76 -6.13 -1.68 46.71
CA GLN A 76 -5.27 -0.64 46.11
C GLN A 76 -4.88 -0.96 44.66
N ALA A 77 -4.71 -2.23 44.33
CA ALA A 77 -4.30 -2.67 43.00
C ALA A 77 -5.45 -2.66 41.98
N GLU A 78 -6.66 -3.04 42.40
CA GLU A 78 -7.84 -3.11 41.53
C GLU A 78 -8.09 -1.83 40.72
N PRO A 79 -8.16 -0.62 41.31
CA PRO A 79 -8.39 0.60 40.54
C PRO A 79 -7.28 0.90 39.53
N ILE A 80 -6.02 0.61 39.88
CA ILE A 80 -4.88 0.78 38.97
C ILE A 80 -5.04 -0.13 37.75
N MET A 81 -5.41 -1.39 37.99
CA MET A 81 -5.58 -2.38 36.92
C MET A 81 -6.75 -2.02 36.00
N LEU A 82 -7.90 -1.64 36.56
CA LEU A 82 -9.07 -1.20 35.80
C LEU A 82 -8.76 0.04 34.96
N GLU A 83 -8.01 1.00 35.50
CA GLU A 83 -7.57 2.16 34.75
C GLU A 83 -6.70 1.76 33.56
N GLN A 84 -5.72 0.85 33.74
CA GLN A 84 -4.87 0.42 32.65
C GLN A 84 -5.64 -0.36 31.58
N ILE A 85 -6.61 -1.18 31.96
CA ILE A 85 -7.51 -1.88 31.03
C ILE A 85 -8.33 -0.87 30.22
N SER A 86 -8.87 0.16 30.87
CA SER A 86 -9.62 1.24 30.21
C SER A 86 -8.74 1.99 29.21
N ARG A 87 -7.51 2.35 29.61
CA ARG A 87 -6.51 2.98 28.73
C ARG A 87 -6.20 2.12 27.51
N ILE A 88 -6.02 0.81 27.68
CA ILE A 88 -5.80 -0.13 26.57
C ILE A 88 -6.99 -0.09 25.58
N SER A 89 -8.22 -0.20 26.09
CA SER A 89 -9.43 -0.15 25.25
C SER A 89 -9.55 1.16 24.48
N GLN A 90 -9.27 2.29 25.13
CA GLN A 90 -9.26 3.61 24.49
C GLN A 90 -8.20 3.73 23.40
N GLN A 91 -6.98 3.23 23.66
CA GLN A 91 -5.89 3.22 22.67
C GLN A 91 -6.28 2.37 21.45
N ILE A 92 -6.81 1.17 21.65
CA ILE A 92 -7.28 0.32 20.55
C ILE A 92 -8.34 1.05 19.72
N GLY A 93 -9.34 1.64 20.37
CA GLY A 93 -10.39 2.42 19.69
C GLY A 93 -9.82 3.59 18.89
N TYR A 94 -8.92 4.37 19.49
CA TYR A 94 -8.26 5.51 18.82
C TYR A 94 -7.47 5.07 17.59
N TYR A 95 -6.63 4.04 17.69
CA TYR A 95 -5.79 3.61 16.57
C TYR A 95 -6.59 2.90 15.46
N LEU A 96 -7.66 2.17 15.80
CA LEU A 96 -8.60 1.65 14.80
C LEU A 96 -9.31 2.77 14.05
N HIS A 97 -9.82 3.77 14.76
CA HIS A 97 -10.47 4.92 14.16
C HIS A 97 -9.51 5.76 13.31
N ARG A 98 -8.29 5.97 13.79
CA ARG A 98 -7.23 6.67 13.04
C ARG A 98 -6.87 5.92 11.77
N ALA A 99 -6.76 4.58 11.83
CA ALA A 99 -6.50 3.75 10.66
C ALA A 99 -7.65 3.80 9.64
N SER A 100 -8.92 3.87 10.09
CA SER A 100 -10.09 3.96 9.20
C SER A 100 -10.25 5.35 8.58
N MET A 101 -10.15 6.43 9.36
CA MET A 101 -10.26 7.81 8.85
C MET A 101 -9.17 8.15 7.83
N GLN A 102 -7.97 7.59 8.00
CA GLN A 102 -6.89 7.73 7.02
C GLN A 102 -7.19 7.04 5.68
N ALA A 103 -8.09 6.06 5.65
CA ALA A 103 -8.60 5.49 4.40
C ALA A 103 -9.68 6.42 3.77
N ASP A 104 -10.55 7.01 4.59
CA ASP A 104 -11.71 7.79 4.13
C ASP A 104 -11.37 9.19 3.60
N HIS A 105 -10.38 9.89 4.18
CA HIS A 105 -9.94 11.20 3.67
C HIS A 105 -9.38 11.14 2.24
N HIS A 106 -9.13 9.94 1.71
CA HIS A 106 -8.68 9.72 0.34
C HIS A 106 -9.71 8.97 -0.53
N ALA A 107 -10.77 8.40 0.08
CA ALA A 107 -11.84 7.68 -0.60
C ALA A 107 -12.75 8.61 -1.41
N LEU A 108 -12.91 9.87 -0.99
CA LEU A 108 -13.66 10.89 -1.74
C LEU A 108 -13.01 11.31 -3.08
N LYS A 109 -11.88 10.70 -3.49
CA LYS A 109 -11.18 11.09 -4.73
C LYS A 109 -10.90 9.97 -5.73
N ARG A 110 -11.28 8.72 -5.48
CA ARG A 110 -11.06 7.61 -6.42
C ARG A 110 -12.15 6.58 -6.29
N ASP A 111 -13.02 6.50 -7.29
CA ASP A 111 -13.77 5.29 -7.59
C ASP A 111 -12.80 4.10 -7.54
N LEU A 112 -13.13 3.16 -6.65
CA LEU A 112 -12.36 1.96 -6.38
C LEU A 112 -12.44 1.02 -7.58
N HIS A 113 -11.58 1.23 -8.56
CA HIS A 113 -11.33 0.22 -9.59
C HIS A 113 -10.27 -0.77 -9.09
N SER A 114 -10.58 -2.07 -9.22
CA SER A 114 -9.65 -3.17 -8.94
C SER A 114 -8.39 -3.02 -9.79
N VAL A 115 -7.24 -2.84 -9.14
CA VAL A 115 -5.92 -2.60 -9.77
C VAL A 115 -5.58 -3.64 -10.85
N PRO A 116 -5.88 -4.95 -10.69
CA PRO A 116 -5.67 -5.96 -11.74
C PRO A 116 -6.51 -5.73 -13.01
N ALA A 117 -7.80 -5.40 -12.87
CA ALA A 117 -8.67 -5.17 -14.03
C ALA A 117 -8.27 -3.90 -14.80
N LEU A 118 -7.80 -2.88 -14.07
CA LEU A 118 -7.22 -1.70 -14.68
C LEU A 118 -5.92 -2.06 -15.40
N LEU A 119 -5.04 -2.88 -14.81
CA LEU A 119 -3.81 -3.34 -15.43
C LEU A 119 -4.08 -4.16 -16.70
N ASP A 120 -5.06 -5.07 -16.70
CA ASP A 120 -5.36 -5.90 -17.87
C ASP A 120 -5.93 -5.10 -19.04
N SER A 121 -6.88 -4.21 -18.77
CA SER A 121 -7.43 -3.32 -19.80
C SER A 121 -6.36 -2.42 -20.40
N LEU A 122 -5.39 -2.01 -19.57
CA LEU A 122 -4.30 -1.11 -19.91
C LEU A 122 -3.17 -1.83 -20.67
N CYS A 123 -2.81 -3.06 -20.27
CA CYS A 123 -1.95 -3.97 -21.05
C CYS A 123 -2.54 -4.23 -22.44
N SER A 124 -3.86 -4.44 -22.52
CA SER A 124 -4.56 -4.69 -23.77
C SER A 124 -4.57 -3.47 -24.69
N ALA A 125 -4.79 -2.27 -24.12
CA ALA A 125 -4.70 -1.01 -24.86
C ALA A 125 -3.26 -0.72 -25.35
N LEU A 126 -2.25 -0.95 -24.51
CA LEU A 126 -0.84 -0.80 -24.86
C LEU A 126 -0.40 -1.76 -25.97
N ASN A 127 -0.83 -3.02 -25.90
CA ASN A 127 -0.55 -4.01 -26.95
C ASN A 127 -1.16 -3.60 -28.29
N LYS A 128 -2.37 -3.04 -28.31
CA LYS A 128 -3.00 -2.53 -29.54
C LYS A 128 -2.17 -1.41 -30.18
N VAL A 129 -1.71 -0.45 -29.39
CA VAL A 129 -0.91 0.68 -29.91
C VAL A 129 0.46 0.23 -30.41
N CYS A 130 1.11 -0.72 -29.73
CA CYS A 130 2.36 -1.31 -30.20
C CYS A 130 2.17 -2.11 -31.49
N GLN A 131 1.08 -2.87 -31.62
CA GLN A 131 0.78 -3.64 -32.83
C GLN A 131 0.43 -2.74 -34.03
N CYS A 132 -0.23 -1.60 -33.81
CA CYS A 132 -0.51 -0.62 -34.86
C CYS A 132 0.76 0.06 -35.43
N LYS A 133 1.90 -0.03 -34.74
CA LYS A 133 3.16 0.61 -35.16
C LYS A 133 4.11 -0.33 -35.90
N LEU A 134 3.76 -1.62 -36.11
CA LEU A 134 4.55 -2.52 -36.96
C LEU A 134 4.26 -2.20 -38.43
N PRO A 135 5.22 -1.65 -39.22
CA PRO A 135 5.00 -1.44 -40.64
C PRO A 135 4.84 -2.81 -41.31
N ALA A 136 3.87 -2.91 -42.23
CA ALA A 136 3.66 -4.10 -43.04
C ALA A 136 4.98 -4.52 -43.72
N PRO A 137 5.26 -5.84 -43.84
CA PRO A 137 6.46 -6.29 -44.52
C PRO A 137 6.47 -5.73 -45.94
N VAL A 138 7.52 -4.99 -46.28
CA VAL A 138 7.72 -4.41 -47.61
C VAL A 138 7.70 -5.58 -48.61
N PRO A 139 6.81 -5.59 -49.62
CA PRO A 139 6.81 -6.66 -50.60
C PRO A 139 8.12 -6.58 -51.38
N VAL A 140 8.92 -7.64 -51.29
CA VAL A 140 10.12 -7.82 -52.12
C VAL A 140 9.64 -7.86 -53.57
N LEU A 141 9.98 -6.84 -54.35
CA LEU A 141 9.72 -6.78 -55.79
C LEU A 141 10.38 -7.99 -56.45
N SER A 142 9.57 -8.96 -56.86
CA SER A 142 9.97 -10.05 -57.74
C SER A 142 10.54 -9.47 -59.02
N GLN A 143 11.84 -9.68 -59.23
CA GLN A 143 12.52 -9.34 -60.48
C GLN A 143 11.89 -10.17 -61.61
N HIS A 144 11.25 -9.49 -62.56
CA HIS A 144 10.81 -10.11 -63.81
C HIS A 144 12.04 -10.48 -64.65
N PRO A 145 12.06 -11.66 -65.30
CA PRO A 145 13.15 -12.02 -66.20
C PRO A 145 13.04 -11.21 -67.49
N VAL A 146 14.18 -10.68 -67.93
CA VAL A 146 14.38 -10.05 -69.24
C VAL A 146 14.17 -11.12 -70.33
N PRO A 147 13.39 -10.89 -71.39
CA PRO A 147 13.33 -11.81 -72.52
C PRO A 147 14.57 -11.60 -73.38
N SER A 148 15.25 -12.70 -73.70
CA SER A 148 16.24 -12.74 -74.78
C SER A 148 15.51 -12.80 -76.11
N GLU A 149 15.67 -11.77 -76.94
CA GLU A 149 16.00 -11.76 -78.39
C GLU A 149 15.70 -10.39 -79.01
#